data_AF-A0A2H0BV15-F1
#
_entry.id   AF-A0A2H0BV15-F1
#
_cell.length_a   1.000
_cell.length_b   1.000
_cell.length_c   1.000
_cell.angle_alpha   90.00
_cell.angle_beta   90.00
_cell.angle_gamma   90.00
#
_symmetry.space_group_name_H-M   'P 1'
#
loop_
_entity.id
_entity.type
_entity.pdbx_description
1 polymer ?
#
loop_
_entity_poly.entity_id
_entity_poly.type
_entity_poly.pdbx_seq_one_letter_code
_entity_poly.pdbx_strand_id
1 'polypeptide(L)'
;MAVSQNVLGMNARNYLYIGRYNTSVGIKTADNKLLTKRLLAEHNLPTAKLLHLFNTRNSVRNFDWSSLSEAGFVIKPARGYAGAGIISIKRFHGESFVTVSNKRLKKSDLETHILDILDGAHSLQNVSDSAIIEERIKLHPFFRKLVQIGIPDIRIIVFNRVPIMGMLRLPTNDSRGKANVHLGAVGVGIDMRTGITTGGVQRGIAVSKMPDTGHKIRGIRIPNWNDILSLSSDVQAMSDMGYVGVDVVLEDEKGPMVLEINARPGLAIQIANMASLRTRLERIEHMNVNSSTRAVELARSLFAEEFSEKVQIRPIVIERVENIILSFGSGEERGLAVKIDTGADHSSIDHKLVKELGLPYSDKVISIRSSHGQTQRPSVKIKYRLRNKEIKSLATVIDRSHLTYPMIIGYPDLKGFLVDPSKPTS
;
A
#
# COMPACT_ATOMS: atom_id res chain seq x y z
N MET A 1 13.19 -30.36 -14.80
CA MET A 1 11.92 -30.79 -15.41
C MET A 1 11.47 -29.70 -16.38
N ALA A 2 10.78 -30.05 -17.47
CA ALA A 2 10.17 -29.05 -18.34
C ALA A 2 9.13 -28.24 -17.55
N VAL A 3 9.10 -26.91 -17.72
CA VAL A 3 8.14 -26.03 -17.04
C VAL A 3 6.74 -26.35 -17.57
N SER A 4 5.83 -26.71 -16.68
CA SER A 4 4.44 -27.01 -17.00
C SER A 4 3.73 -25.74 -17.47
N GLN A 5 2.93 -25.82 -18.55
CA GLN A 5 2.05 -24.74 -19.01
C GLN A 5 0.63 -24.82 -18.40
N ASN A 6 0.36 -25.85 -17.58
CA ASN A 6 -0.96 -26.10 -17.02
C ASN A 6 -1.23 -25.17 -15.84
N VAL A 7 -2.50 -24.78 -15.66
CA VAL A 7 -2.95 -24.04 -14.47
C VAL A 7 -2.66 -24.82 -13.19
N LEU A 8 -2.41 -24.11 -12.09
CA LEU A 8 -2.24 -24.74 -10.79
C LEU A 8 -3.63 -25.10 -10.24
N GLY A 9 -3.81 -26.34 -9.77
CA GLY A 9 -5.00 -26.79 -9.04
C GLY A 9 -4.83 -26.67 -7.52
N MET A 10 -5.93 -26.62 -6.76
CA MET A 10 -5.88 -26.47 -5.30
C MET A 10 -5.13 -27.61 -4.60
N ASN A 11 -5.35 -28.85 -5.02
CA ASN A 11 -4.66 -30.02 -4.45
C ASN A 11 -3.15 -29.96 -4.73
N ALA A 12 -2.77 -29.64 -5.96
CA ALA A 12 -1.37 -29.46 -6.34
C ALA A 12 -0.71 -28.31 -5.57
N ARG A 13 -1.39 -27.17 -5.40
CA ARG A 13 -0.91 -26.06 -4.56
C ARG A 13 -0.62 -26.52 -3.13
N ASN A 14 -1.59 -27.21 -2.53
CA ASN A 14 -1.48 -27.67 -1.15
C ASN A 14 -0.33 -28.65 -0.97
N TYR A 15 -0.21 -29.63 -1.87
CA TYR A 15 0.79 -30.69 -1.77
C TYR A 15 2.20 -30.21 -2.15
N LEU A 16 2.34 -29.58 -3.32
CA LEU A 16 3.66 -29.24 -3.88
C LEU A 16 4.31 -28.03 -3.22
N TYR A 17 3.49 -27.06 -2.79
CA TYR A 17 3.99 -25.76 -2.33
C TYR A 17 3.72 -25.52 -0.85
N ILE A 18 2.47 -25.59 -0.41
CA ILE A 18 2.15 -25.26 0.99
C ILE A 18 2.74 -26.29 1.95
N GLY A 19 2.46 -27.58 1.75
CA GLY A 19 2.94 -28.64 2.64
C GLY A 19 4.46 -28.81 2.63
N ARG A 20 5.12 -28.41 1.54
CA ARG A 20 6.57 -28.54 1.37
C ARG A 20 7.36 -27.32 1.86
N TYR A 21 6.83 -26.12 1.67
CA TYR A 21 7.58 -24.88 1.90
C TYR A 21 7.06 -24.04 3.08
N ASN A 22 5.88 -24.34 3.63
CA ASN A 22 5.35 -23.60 4.77
C ASN A 22 5.46 -24.42 6.05
N THR A 23 6.04 -23.81 7.09
CA THR A 23 6.08 -24.43 8.41
C THR A 23 4.71 -24.39 9.07
N SER A 24 4.45 -25.32 10.00
CA SER A 24 3.22 -25.31 10.80
C SER A 24 3.07 -24.04 11.64
N VAL A 25 4.19 -23.46 12.09
CA VAL A 25 4.21 -22.22 12.86
C VAL A 25 3.81 -21.04 11.97
N GLY A 26 4.43 -20.89 10.80
CA GLY A 26 4.09 -19.83 9.84
C GLY A 26 2.62 -19.88 9.42
N ILE A 27 2.07 -21.07 9.18
CA ILE A 27 0.64 -21.25 8.89
C ILE A 27 -0.24 -20.78 10.05
N LYS A 28 0.06 -21.17 11.29
CA LYS A 28 -0.70 -20.74 12.47
C LYS A 28 -0.64 -19.21 12.67
N THR A 29 0.51 -18.62 12.38
CA THR A 29 0.70 -17.17 12.45
C THR A 29 -0.15 -16.44 11.40
N ALA A 30 -0.21 -16.95 10.17
CA ALA A 30 -1.04 -16.41 9.11
C ALA A 30 -2.55 -16.55 9.38
N ASP A 31 -2.98 -17.68 9.96
CA ASP A 31 -4.38 -17.95 10.27
C ASP A 31 -4.91 -17.08 11.43
N ASN A 32 -4.03 -16.40 12.18
CA ASN A 32 -4.40 -15.50 13.27
C ASN A 32 -3.90 -14.07 13.01
N LYS A 33 -4.85 -13.14 12.76
CA LYS A 33 -4.54 -11.74 12.44
C LYS A 33 -3.72 -11.05 13.54
N LEU A 34 -3.93 -11.40 14.81
CA LEU A 34 -3.18 -10.81 15.92
C LEU A 34 -1.72 -11.24 15.89
N LEU A 35 -1.43 -12.51 15.60
CA LEU A 35 -0.06 -13.04 15.51
C LEU A 35 0.66 -12.44 14.30
N THR A 36 0.02 -12.45 13.13
CA THR A 36 0.52 -11.77 11.92
C THR A 36 0.88 -10.32 12.23
N LYS A 37 0.02 -9.62 12.97
CA LYS A 37 0.22 -8.21 13.27
C LYS A 37 1.40 -7.93 14.19
N ARG A 38 1.56 -8.75 15.23
CA ARG A 38 2.71 -8.67 16.13
C ARG A 38 4.00 -8.91 15.37
N LEU A 39 4.02 -9.95 14.53
CA LEU A 39 5.16 -10.28 13.69
C LEU A 39 5.56 -9.13 12.76
N LEU A 40 4.58 -8.50 12.09
CA LEU A 40 4.82 -7.32 11.24
C LEU A 40 5.36 -6.14 12.05
N ALA A 41 4.80 -5.87 13.23
CA ALA A 41 5.23 -4.77 14.09
C ALA A 41 6.66 -4.97 14.65
N GLU A 42 7.01 -6.19 15.07
CA GLU A 42 8.35 -6.56 15.54
C GLU A 42 9.44 -6.31 14.48
N HIS A 43 9.08 -6.46 13.20
CA HIS A 43 9.98 -6.21 12.07
C HIS A 43 9.82 -4.81 11.47
N ASN A 44 9.09 -3.89 12.11
CA ASN A 44 8.82 -2.54 11.64
C ASN A 44 8.19 -2.49 10.22
N LEU A 45 7.41 -3.51 9.86
CA LEU A 45 6.72 -3.57 8.58
C LEU A 45 5.39 -2.79 8.67
N PRO A 46 5.07 -1.93 7.69
CA PRO A 46 3.86 -1.10 7.73
C PRO A 46 2.58 -1.95 7.77
N THR A 47 1.81 -1.79 8.84
CA THR A 47 0.46 -2.36 8.99
C THR A 47 -0.38 -1.42 9.84
N ALA A 48 -1.71 -1.60 9.83
CA ALA A 48 -2.61 -0.77 10.63
C ALA A 48 -2.19 -0.81 12.12
N LYS A 49 -2.27 0.26 12.90
CA LYS A 49 -2.02 0.17 14.35
C LYS A 49 -3.12 -0.66 15.06
N LEU A 50 -2.72 -1.58 15.93
CA LEU A 50 -3.66 -2.22 16.88
C LEU A 50 -3.91 -1.23 18.02
N LEU A 51 -5.17 -0.87 18.25
CA LEU A 51 -5.59 0.08 19.28
C LEU A 51 -6.03 -0.63 20.57
N HIS A 52 -6.74 -1.76 20.43
CA HIS A 52 -7.19 -2.53 21.58
C HIS A 52 -7.44 -4.01 21.25
N LEU A 53 -7.34 -4.87 22.26
CA LEU A 53 -7.63 -6.31 22.19
C LEU A 53 -8.64 -6.67 23.27
N PHE A 54 -9.78 -7.24 22.86
CA PHE A 54 -10.76 -7.82 23.75
C PHE A 54 -10.61 -9.33 23.79
N ASN A 55 -10.37 -9.85 24.98
CA ASN A 55 -10.21 -11.28 25.26
C ASN A 55 -11.22 -11.79 26.29
N THR A 56 -11.95 -10.89 26.97
CA THR A 56 -12.91 -11.25 28.02
C THR A 56 -14.11 -10.30 28.00
N ARG A 57 -15.27 -10.76 28.49
CA ARG A 57 -16.46 -9.90 28.64
C ARG A 57 -16.20 -8.69 29.56
N ASN A 58 -15.34 -8.86 30.57
CA ASN A 58 -14.95 -7.77 31.46
C ASN A 58 -14.14 -6.68 30.74
N SER A 59 -13.26 -7.07 29.80
CA SER A 59 -12.52 -6.10 28.97
C SER A 59 -13.45 -5.22 28.12
N VAL A 60 -14.60 -5.75 27.68
CA VAL A 60 -15.60 -4.98 26.91
C VAL A 60 -16.29 -3.94 27.80
N ARG A 61 -16.76 -4.34 28.98
CA ARG A 61 -17.52 -3.47 29.90
C ARG A 61 -16.69 -2.30 30.43
N ASN A 62 -15.42 -2.53 30.69
CA ASN A 62 -14.52 -1.53 31.29
C ASN A 62 -13.73 -0.73 30.26
N PHE A 63 -14.06 -0.87 28.97
CA PHE A 63 -13.34 -0.18 27.92
C PHE A 63 -13.73 1.29 27.84
N ASP A 64 -12.73 2.16 27.92
CA ASP A 64 -12.91 3.59 27.71
C ASP A 64 -12.90 3.94 26.23
N TRP A 65 -14.09 4.10 25.66
CA TRP A 65 -14.30 4.48 24.26
C TRP A 65 -13.76 5.87 23.93
N SER A 66 -13.59 6.77 24.91
CA SER A 66 -13.05 8.11 24.71
C SER A 66 -11.54 8.11 24.42
N SER A 67 -10.85 7.01 24.73
CA SER A 67 -9.44 6.80 24.39
C SER A 67 -9.18 6.62 22.89
N LEU A 68 -10.22 6.35 22.09
CA LEU A 68 -10.12 6.17 20.65
C LEU A 68 -10.20 7.51 19.91
N SER A 69 -9.52 7.61 18.77
CA SER A 69 -9.63 8.80 17.92
C SER A 69 -11.02 8.90 17.29
N GLU A 70 -11.66 10.07 17.43
CA GLU A 70 -12.96 10.39 16.79
C GLU A 70 -12.94 10.28 15.26
N ALA A 71 -11.74 10.25 14.64
CA ALA A 71 -11.54 10.01 13.21
C ALA A 71 -11.92 8.58 12.75
N GLY A 72 -12.26 7.69 13.70
CA GLY A 72 -12.81 6.36 13.43
C GLY A 72 -11.79 5.23 13.56
N PHE A 73 -12.31 4.00 13.57
CA PHE A 73 -11.57 2.77 13.81
C PHE A 73 -12.28 1.57 13.16
N VAL A 74 -11.65 0.40 13.19
CA VAL A 74 -12.23 -0.86 12.69
C VAL A 74 -12.28 -1.88 13.82
N ILE A 75 -13.44 -2.48 14.04
CA ILE A 75 -13.62 -3.66 14.89
C ILE A 75 -13.62 -4.89 13.99
N LYS A 76 -12.83 -5.91 14.33
CA LYS A 76 -12.85 -7.20 13.60
C LYS A 76 -12.50 -8.38 14.51
N PRO A 77 -12.92 -9.61 14.16
CA PRO A 77 -12.47 -10.83 14.84
C PRO A 77 -11.00 -11.14 14.50
N ALA A 78 -10.24 -11.69 15.46
CA ALA A 78 -8.85 -12.08 15.24
C ALA A 78 -8.72 -13.27 14.27
N ARG A 79 -9.66 -14.22 14.31
CA ARG A 79 -9.70 -15.42 13.46
C ARG A 79 -10.83 -15.42 12.42
N GLY A 80 -11.50 -14.28 12.24
CA GLY A 80 -12.68 -14.18 11.36
C GLY A 80 -12.39 -14.50 9.88
N TYR A 81 -13.39 -15.05 9.18
CA TYR A 81 -13.28 -15.49 7.79
C TYR A 81 -14.06 -14.59 6.82
N ALA A 82 -13.54 -14.38 5.61
CA ALA A 82 -14.20 -13.64 4.52
C ALA A 82 -14.77 -12.25 4.92
N GLY A 83 -14.10 -11.58 5.87
CA GLY A 83 -14.52 -10.30 6.42
C GLY A 83 -15.85 -10.34 7.19
N ALA A 84 -16.26 -11.50 7.71
CA ALA A 84 -17.37 -11.60 8.66
C ALA A 84 -17.00 -10.89 9.98
N GLY A 85 -18.00 -10.28 10.63
CA GLY A 85 -17.81 -9.59 11.91
C GLY A 85 -17.04 -8.27 11.85
N ILE A 86 -16.72 -7.74 10.66
CA ILE A 86 -16.02 -6.45 10.52
C ILE A 86 -17.02 -5.29 10.60
N ILE A 87 -16.80 -4.37 11.53
CA ILE A 87 -17.48 -3.07 11.59
C ILE A 87 -16.45 -1.96 11.42
N SER A 88 -16.61 -1.14 10.38
CA SER A 88 -15.77 0.04 10.18
C SER A 88 -16.51 1.31 10.58
N ILE A 89 -15.99 1.99 11.60
CA ILE A 89 -16.48 3.27 12.11
C ILE A 89 -15.79 4.40 11.35
N LYS A 90 -16.58 5.30 10.77
CA LYS A 90 -16.11 6.48 10.04
C LYS A 90 -15.82 7.66 10.95
N ARG A 91 -16.65 7.83 11.97
CA ARG A 91 -16.52 8.87 13.00
C ARG A 91 -17.44 8.54 14.17
N PHE A 92 -17.16 9.11 15.32
CA PHE A 92 -18.07 9.06 16.46
C PHE A 92 -17.92 10.33 17.31
N HIS A 93 -18.91 10.58 18.16
CA HIS A 93 -18.86 11.64 19.17
C HIS A 93 -19.65 11.15 20.39
N GLY A 94 -19.00 11.12 21.55
CA GLY A 94 -19.53 10.46 22.75
C GLY A 94 -19.91 9.00 22.45
N GLU A 95 -21.15 8.61 22.76
CA GLU A 95 -21.62 7.22 22.57
C GLU A 95 -22.35 6.98 21.23
N SER A 96 -22.28 7.92 20.30
CA SER A 96 -22.92 7.84 18.98
C SER A 96 -21.89 7.63 17.87
N PHE A 97 -21.99 6.49 17.20
CA PHE A 97 -21.05 6.03 16.18
C PHE A 97 -21.70 6.05 14.79
N VAL A 98 -20.91 6.39 13.77
CA VAL A 98 -21.35 6.35 12.37
C VAL A 98 -20.43 5.44 11.59
N THR A 99 -20.98 4.39 10.99
CA THR A 99 -20.25 3.44 10.15
C THR A 99 -19.89 4.03 8.79
N VAL A 100 -19.02 3.35 8.04
CA VAL A 100 -18.70 3.69 6.63
C VAL A 100 -19.91 3.66 5.70
N SER A 101 -20.94 2.87 6.01
CA SER A 101 -22.21 2.82 5.28
C SER A 101 -23.24 3.83 5.76
N ASN A 102 -22.83 4.81 6.59
CA ASN A 102 -23.68 5.83 7.20
C ASN A 102 -24.76 5.30 8.18
N LYS A 103 -24.72 4.01 8.56
CA LYS A 103 -25.54 3.48 9.66
C LYS A 103 -25.07 4.09 10.98
N ARG A 104 -26.02 4.59 11.79
CA ARG A 104 -25.79 5.04 13.16
C ARG A 104 -25.86 3.87 14.13
N LEU A 105 -24.92 3.80 15.06
CA LEU A 105 -24.83 2.78 16.10
C LEU A 105 -24.60 3.46 17.45
N LYS A 106 -25.08 2.86 18.53
CA LYS A 106 -24.78 3.24 19.91
C LYS A 106 -23.63 2.41 20.45
N LYS A 107 -23.03 2.87 21.56
CA LYS A 107 -22.04 2.09 22.32
C LYS A 107 -22.50 0.66 22.60
N SER A 108 -23.73 0.48 23.08
CA SER A 108 -24.33 -0.83 23.37
C SER A 108 -24.36 -1.78 22.16
N ASP A 109 -24.55 -1.25 20.95
CA ASP A 109 -24.55 -2.06 19.72
C ASP A 109 -23.15 -2.60 19.43
N LEU A 110 -22.10 -1.78 19.68
CA LEU A 110 -20.71 -2.21 19.49
C LEU A 110 -20.28 -3.22 20.55
N GLU A 111 -20.67 -3.00 21.81
CA GLU A 111 -20.41 -3.94 22.90
C GLU A 111 -21.06 -5.29 22.63
N THR A 112 -22.33 -5.30 22.20
CA THR A 112 -23.05 -6.52 21.81
C THR A 112 -22.32 -7.24 20.69
N HIS A 113 -21.92 -6.51 19.63
CA HIS A 113 -21.17 -7.08 18.51
C HIS A 113 -19.81 -7.67 18.94
N ILE A 114 -19.11 -7.02 19.86
CA ILE A 114 -17.84 -7.55 20.39
C ILE A 114 -18.09 -8.82 21.21
N LEU A 115 -19.16 -8.87 22.02
CA LEU A 115 -19.53 -10.07 22.77
C LEU A 115 -19.88 -11.23 21.82
N ASP A 116 -20.59 -10.97 20.73
CA ASP A 116 -20.89 -11.97 19.69
C ASP A 116 -19.61 -12.52 19.05
N ILE A 117 -18.59 -11.68 18.84
CA ILE A 117 -17.27 -12.12 18.38
C ILE A 117 -16.62 -13.05 19.41
N LEU A 118 -16.61 -12.67 20.69
CA LEU A 118 -16.03 -13.46 21.77
C LEU A 118 -16.73 -14.83 21.90
N ASP A 119 -18.04 -14.86 21.68
CA ASP A 119 -18.86 -16.07 21.70
C ASP A 119 -18.76 -16.90 20.42
N GLY A 120 -17.98 -16.42 19.43
CA GLY A 120 -17.57 -17.19 18.26
C GLY A 120 -18.48 -17.05 17.04
N ALA A 121 -19.49 -16.17 17.06
CA ALA A 121 -20.51 -16.02 15.99
C ALA A 121 -19.94 -15.68 14.60
N HIS A 122 -18.68 -15.27 14.52
CA HIS A 122 -17.99 -14.89 13.28
C HIS A 122 -16.73 -15.71 12.99
N SER A 123 -16.51 -16.79 13.74
CA SER A 123 -15.43 -17.74 13.53
C SER A 123 -15.88 -18.92 12.64
N LEU A 124 -14.95 -19.58 11.95
CA LEU A 124 -15.25 -20.70 11.04
C LEU A 124 -15.89 -21.92 11.72
N GLN A 125 -15.71 -22.08 13.04
CA GLN A 125 -16.14 -23.26 13.80
C GLN A 125 -17.01 -22.90 15.02
N ASN A 126 -17.53 -21.67 15.10
CA ASN A 126 -18.22 -21.15 16.29
C ASN A 126 -17.42 -21.33 17.59
N VAL A 127 -16.09 -21.23 17.49
CA VAL A 127 -15.18 -21.29 18.63
C VAL A 127 -14.97 -19.87 19.14
N SER A 128 -14.79 -19.72 20.45
CA SER A 128 -14.47 -18.44 21.05
C SER A 128 -13.27 -17.77 20.35
N ASP A 129 -13.42 -16.48 20.07
CA ASP A 129 -12.42 -15.66 19.39
C ASP A 129 -12.03 -14.46 20.26
N SER A 130 -11.10 -13.65 19.77
CA SER A 130 -10.82 -12.32 20.32
C SER A 130 -11.26 -11.24 19.34
N ALA A 131 -11.83 -10.15 19.85
CA ALA A 131 -12.11 -8.98 19.03
C ALA A 131 -10.95 -7.99 19.13
N ILE A 132 -10.65 -7.32 18.02
CA ILE A 132 -9.61 -6.31 17.96
C ILE A 132 -10.14 -5.00 17.41
N ILE A 133 -9.65 -3.89 17.97
CA ILE A 133 -9.82 -2.54 17.43
C ILE A 133 -8.53 -2.14 16.74
N GLU A 134 -8.64 -1.69 15.50
CA GLU A 134 -7.52 -1.19 14.70
C GLU A 134 -7.78 0.22 14.22
N GLU A 135 -6.69 0.93 13.89
CA GLU A 135 -6.80 2.19 13.17
C GLU A 135 -7.51 1.97 11.83
N ARG A 136 -8.31 2.97 11.43
CA ARG A 136 -8.97 2.94 10.14
C ARG A 136 -8.00 3.35 9.04
N ILE A 137 -7.81 2.50 8.05
CA ILE A 137 -7.03 2.80 6.85
C ILE A 137 -7.74 3.90 6.03
N LYS A 138 -7.05 5.02 5.77
CA LYS A 138 -7.56 6.03 4.83
C LYS A 138 -7.09 5.67 3.43
N LEU A 139 -8.05 5.29 2.59
CA LEU A 139 -7.77 4.84 1.24
C LEU A 139 -7.09 5.94 0.40
N HIS A 140 -5.98 5.58 -0.25
CA HIS A 140 -5.25 6.46 -1.15
C HIS A 140 -6.17 7.03 -2.26
N PRO A 141 -6.12 8.34 -2.57
CA PRO A 141 -7.04 9.03 -3.49
C PRO A 141 -7.14 8.38 -4.87
N PHE A 142 -6.05 7.76 -5.34
CA PHE A 142 -6.01 6.96 -6.57
C PHE A 142 -7.18 5.99 -6.72
N PHE A 143 -7.54 5.28 -5.64
CA PHE A 143 -8.59 4.26 -5.68
C PHE A 143 -10.01 4.82 -5.61
N ARG A 144 -10.20 6.08 -5.18
CA ARG A 144 -11.53 6.71 -5.03
C ARG A 144 -12.27 6.82 -6.36
N LYS A 145 -11.56 6.85 -7.49
CA LYS A 145 -12.15 6.86 -8.84
C LYS A 145 -12.56 5.46 -9.32
N LEU A 146 -11.96 4.41 -8.76
CA LEU A 146 -12.16 3.04 -9.22
C LEU A 146 -13.30 2.33 -8.49
N VAL A 147 -13.45 2.59 -7.19
CA VAL A 147 -14.47 1.94 -6.35
C VAL A 147 -15.35 2.95 -5.62
N GLN A 148 -16.63 2.62 -5.49
CA GLN A 148 -17.61 3.40 -4.72
C GLN A 148 -17.66 2.99 -3.25
N ILE A 149 -17.38 1.72 -2.95
CA ILE A 149 -17.50 1.13 -1.62
C ILE A 149 -16.31 0.24 -1.29
N GLY A 150 -16.04 0.06 0.01
CA GLY A 150 -15.00 -0.85 0.48
C GLY A 150 -13.58 -0.32 0.34
N ILE A 151 -12.62 -1.19 0.65
CA ILE A 151 -11.18 -0.94 0.53
C ILE A 151 -10.63 -1.92 -0.51
N PRO A 152 -10.13 -1.45 -1.66
CA PRO A 152 -9.35 -2.27 -2.57
C PRO A 152 -8.05 -2.72 -1.92
N ASP A 153 -7.61 -3.90 -2.31
CA ASP A 153 -6.29 -4.40 -1.93
C ASP A 153 -5.58 -5.00 -3.15
N ILE A 154 -4.29 -5.20 -2.99
CA ILE A 154 -3.40 -5.77 -3.99
C ILE A 154 -2.85 -7.05 -3.38
N ARG A 155 -3.28 -8.19 -3.92
CA ARG A 155 -2.74 -9.49 -3.56
C ARG A 155 -1.49 -9.79 -4.36
N ILE A 156 -0.40 -10.07 -3.68
CA ILE A 156 0.86 -10.54 -4.26
C ILE A 156 1.11 -11.97 -3.79
N ILE A 157 1.26 -12.90 -4.72
CA ILE A 157 1.78 -14.24 -4.41
C ILE A 157 3.29 -14.15 -4.42
N VAL A 158 3.90 -14.61 -3.33
CA VAL A 158 5.35 -14.64 -3.15
C VAL A 158 5.78 -16.09 -2.97
N PHE A 159 6.85 -16.48 -3.66
CA PHE A 159 7.46 -17.81 -3.52
C PHE A 159 8.98 -17.68 -3.50
N ASN A 160 9.65 -18.32 -2.54
CA ASN A 160 11.10 -18.22 -2.34
C ASN A 160 11.65 -16.78 -2.37
N ARG A 161 10.95 -15.89 -1.65
CA ARG A 161 11.09 -14.44 -1.56
C ARG A 161 10.75 -13.65 -2.81
N VAL A 162 10.52 -14.30 -3.95
CA VAL A 162 10.21 -13.62 -5.21
C VAL A 162 8.70 -13.36 -5.33
N PRO A 163 8.26 -12.11 -5.50
CA PRO A 163 6.89 -11.80 -5.92
C PRO A 163 6.64 -12.35 -7.33
N ILE A 164 5.76 -13.33 -7.49
CA ILE A 164 5.59 -14.02 -8.79
C ILE A 164 4.33 -13.61 -9.55
N MET A 165 3.31 -13.11 -8.86
CA MET A 165 2.04 -12.76 -9.47
C MET A 165 1.26 -11.76 -8.61
N GLY A 166 0.73 -10.71 -9.23
CA GLY A 166 -0.05 -9.67 -8.58
C GLY A 166 -1.48 -9.60 -9.10
N MET A 167 -2.44 -9.26 -8.24
CA MET A 167 -3.81 -8.95 -8.64
C MET A 167 -4.39 -7.86 -7.75
N LEU A 168 -4.98 -6.85 -8.39
CA LEU A 168 -5.79 -5.84 -7.73
C LEU A 168 -7.19 -6.42 -7.52
N ARG A 169 -7.69 -6.38 -6.28
CA ARG A 169 -9.07 -6.76 -5.96
C ARG A 169 -9.88 -5.50 -5.69
N LEU A 170 -10.87 -5.28 -6.55
CA LEU A 170 -11.75 -4.12 -6.52
C LEU A 170 -13.10 -4.55 -5.95
N PRO A 171 -13.46 -4.11 -4.73
CA PRO A 171 -14.78 -4.33 -4.18
C PRO A 171 -15.89 -3.76 -5.07
N THR A 172 -17.02 -4.44 -5.05
CA THR A 172 -18.25 -4.10 -5.76
C THR A 172 -19.45 -4.16 -4.82
N ASN A 173 -20.59 -3.62 -5.25
CA ASN A 173 -21.87 -3.80 -4.57
C ASN A 173 -22.22 -5.29 -4.37
N ASP A 174 -21.99 -6.13 -5.38
CA ASP A 174 -22.18 -7.58 -5.34
C ASP A 174 -21.35 -8.24 -4.21
N SER A 175 -20.11 -7.78 -4.04
CA SER A 175 -19.23 -8.21 -2.94
C SER A 175 -19.56 -7.62 -1.56
N ARG A 176 -20.59 -6.78 -1.47
CA ARG A 176 -20.94 -5.99 -0.27
C ARG A 176 -19.77 -5.14 0.24
N GLY A 177 -18.98 -4.58 -0.70
CA GLY A 177 -17.83 -3.73 -0.39
C GLY A 177 -16.63 -4.48 0.16
N LYS A 178 -16.52 -5.79 -0.07
CA LYS A 178 -15.36 -6.60 0.34
C LYS A 178 -14.47 -6.91 -0.85
N ALA A 179 -13.15 -6.84 -0.69
CA ALA A 179 -12.18 -7.26 -1.70
C ALA A 179 -12.07 -8.80 -1.79
N ASN A 180 -13.21 -9.48 -1.94
CA ASN A 180 -13.29 -10.94 -2.05
C ASN A 180 -13.89 -11.32 -3.41
N VAL A 181 -13.05 -11.85 -4.29
CA VAL A 181 -13.42 -12.26 -5.65
C VAL A 181 -14.51 -13.34 -5.68
N HIS A 182 -14.58 -14.20 -4.66
CA HIS A 182 -15.63 -15.22 -4.54
C HIS A 182 -16.99 -14.62 -4.16
N LEU A 183 -17.00 -13.45 -3.50
CA LEU A 183 -18.22 -12.73 -3.18
C LEU A 183 -18.68 -11.81 -4.31
N GLY A 184 -17.94 -11.73 -5.43
CA GLY A 184 -18.29 -10.87 -6.56
C GLY A 184 -17.41 -9.64 -6.72
N ALA A 185 -16.28 -9.53 -6.00
CA ALA A 185 -15.30 -8.49 -6.28
C ALA A 185 -14.62 -8.74 -7.63
N VAL A 186 -14.20 -7.68 -8.32
CA VAL A 186 -13.45 -7.78 -9.56
C VAL A 186 -11.98 -8.01 -9.24
N GLY A 187 -11.39 -9.10 -9.76
CA GLY A 187 -9.95 -9.34 -9.71
C GLY A 187 -9.30 -8.88 -11.02
N VAL A 188 -8.26 -8.07 -10.95
CA VAL A 188 -7.55 -7.52 -12.12
C VAL A 188 -6.09 -7.93 -12.07
N GLY A 189 -5.60 -8.60 -13.11
CA GLY A 189 -4.18 -8.97 -13.24
C GLY A 189 -3.28 -7.75 -13.26
N ILE A 190 -2.03 -7.93 -12.83
CA ILE A 190 -1.02 -6.86 -12.80
C ILE A 190 0.27 -7.40 -13.39
N ASP A 191 0.79 -6.70 -14.40
CA ASP A 191 2.11 -6.98 -14.94
C ASP A 191 3.20 -6.69 -13.91
N MET A 192 4.01 -7.70 -13.59
CA MET A 192 4.99 -7.62 -12.50
C MET A 192 6.08 -6.58 -12.79
N ARG A 193 6.41 -6.35 -14.06
CA ARG A 193 7.46 -5.42 -14.48
C ARG A 193 7.02 -3.95 -14.36
N THR A 194 5.82 -3.62 -14.78
CA THR A 194 5.35 -2.22 -14.91
C THR A 194 4.45 -1.79 -13.77
N GLY A 195 3.77 -2.73 -13.10
CA GLY A 195 2.66 -2.44 -12.20
C GLY A 195 1.43 -1.95 -12.94
N ILE A 196 1.31 -2.21 -14.25
CA ILE A 196 0.15 -1.84 -15.05
C ILE A 196 -0.86 -3.00 -15.02
N THR A 197 -2.13 -2.66 -14.80
CA THR A 197 -3.22 -3.64 -14.82
C THR A 197 -3.49 -4.16 -16.22
N THR A 198 -3.86 -5.44 -16.29
CA THR A 198 -4.03 -6.15 -17.56
C THR A 198 -5.50 -6.50 -17.79
N GLY A 199 -5.87 -7.77 -17.72
CA GLY A 199 -7.27 -8.22 -17.79
C GLY A 199 -7.94 -8.21 -16.42
N GLY A 200 -9.26 -8.32 -16.39
CA GLY A 200 -10.00 -8.55 -15.16
C GLY A 200 -11.03 -9.65 -15.27
N VAL A 201 -11.42 -10.18 -14.12
CA VAL A 201 -12.38 -11.27 -13.97
C VAL A 201 -13.32 -10.98 -12.82
N GLN A 202 -14.60 -11.32 -12.98
CA GLN A 202 -15.60 -11.32 -11.92
C GLN A 202 -16.39 -12.62 -12.02
N ARG A 203 -16.51 -13.37 -10.92
CA ARG A 203 -17.19 -14.69 -10.90
C ARG A 203 -16.70 -15.66 -12.00
N GLY A 204 -15.41 -15.59 -12.33
CA GLY A 204 -14.79 -16.41 -13.39
C GLY A 204 -15.01 -15.92 -14.82
N ILE A 205 -15.77 -14.83 -15.02
CA ILE A 205 -16.08 -14.25 -16.32
C ILE A 205 -15.17 -13.05 -16.57
N ALA A 206 -14.58 -12.96 -17.76
CA ALA A 206 -13.74 -11.84 -18.14
C ALA A 206 -14.54 -10.52 -18.17
N VAL A 207 -13.96 -9.48 -17.60
CA VAL A 207 -14.52 -8.12 -17.57
C VAL A 207 -13.47 -7.10 -18.02
N SER A 208 -13.91 -6.02 -18.64
CA SER A 208 -13.04 -4.94 -19.13
C SER A 208 -13.27 -3.60 -18.43
N LYS A 209 -14.35 -3.50 -17.67
CA LYS A 209 -14.79 -2.32 -16.92
C LYS A 209 -15.34 -2.72 -15.56
N MET A 210 -15.31 -1.80 -14.60
CA MET A 210 -15.97 -1.94 -13.32
C MET A 210 -17.50 -1.97 -13.49
N PRO A 211 -18.22 -2.94 -12.90
CA PRO A 211 -19.67 -3.00 -12.96
C PRO A 211 -20.36 -1.76 -12.39
N ASP A 212 -19.88 -1.29 -11.24
CA ASP A 212 -20.54 -0.21 -10.50
C ASP A 212 -20.21 1.20 -11.01
N THR A 213 -19.02 1.39 -11.61
CA THR A 213 -18.51 2.72 -12.00
C THR A 213 -18.29 2.90 -13.50
N GLY A 214 -18.36 1.83 -14.30
CA GLY A 214 -18.05 1.85 -15.74
C GLY A 214 -16.59 2.14 -16.09
N HIS A 215 -15.71 2.36 -15.10
CA HIS A 215 -14.30 2.67 -15.33
C HIS A 215 -13.57 1.51 -15.97
N LYS A 216 -12.73 1.79 -16.98
CA LYS A 216 -11.84 0.77 -17.58
C LYS A 216 -10.87 0.27 -16.52
N ILE A 217 -10.65 -1.05 -16.46
CA ILE A 217 -9.76 -1.66 -15.47
C ILE A 217 -8.37 -2.00 -16.02
N ARG A 218 -8.20 -2.00 -17.34
CA ARG A 218 -6.93 -2.26 -18.04
C ARG A 218 -6.12 -0.97 -18.22
N GLY A 219 -4.79 -1.07 -18.14
CA GLY A 219 -3.88 0.06 -18.42
C GLY A 219 -3.70 1.01 -17.24
N ILE A 220 -4.19 0.65 -16.05
CA ILE A 220 -4.05 1.44 -14.83
C ILE A 220 -2.68 1.15 -14.22
N ARG A 221 -1.86 2.19 -14.03
CA ARG A 221 -0.55 2.05 -13.36
C ARG A 221 -0.72 2.18 -11.85
N ILE A 222 -0.39 1.13 -11.11
CA ILE A 222 -0.44 1.09 -9.65
C ILE A 222 0.68 1.97 -9.05
N PRO A 223 0.37 2.91 -8.13
CA PRO A 223 1.40 3.70 -7.46
C PRO A 223 2.25 2.86 -6.52
N ASN A 224 3.50 3.27 -6.28
CA ASN A 224 4.44 2.61 -5.36
C ASN A 224 4.66 1.12 -5.65
N TRP A 225 4.57 0.70 -6.91
CA TRP A 225 4.63 -0.72 -7.29
C TRP A 225 5.88 -1.44 -6.77
N ASN A 226 7.05 -0.83 -6.90
CA ASN A 226 8.28 -1.44 -6.37
C ASN A 226 8.26 -1.58 -4.85
N ASP A 227 7.74 -0.58 -4.13
CA ASP A 227 7.62 -0.62 -2.68
C ASP A 227 6.66 -1.74 -2.24
N ILE A 228 5.56 -1.96 -2.99
CA ILE A 228 4.62 -3.08 -2.76
C ILE A 228 5.33 -4.43 -2.95
N LEU A 229 6.11 -4.58 -4.02
CA LEU A 229 6.84 -5.83 -4.29
C LEU A 229 7.92 -6.10 -3.23
N SER A 230 8.69 -5.08 -2.85
CA SER A 230 9.70 -5.19 -1.79
C SER A 230 9.05 -5.56 -0.47
N LEU A 231 7.99 -4.85 -0.07
CA LEU A 231 7.23 -5.14 1.15
C LEU A 231 6.72 -6.58 1.16
N SER A 232 6.18 -7.07 0.04
CA SER A 232 5.70 -8.45 -0.06
C SER A 232 6.83 -9.48 0.08
N SER A 233 8.00 -9.20 -0.48
CA SER A 233 9.21 -10.03 -0.31
C SER A 233 9.69 -10.05 1.14
N ASP A 234 9.77 -8.89 1.79
CA ASP A 234 10.21 -8.75 3.19
C ASP A 234 9.23 -9.48 4.12
N VAL A 235 7.93 -9.34 3.87
CA VAL A 235 6.87 -10.09 4.55
C VAL A 235 7.00 -11.58 4.31
N GLN A 236 7.46 -12.07 3.17
CA GLN A 236 7.69 -13.51 3.09
C GLN A 236 8.90 -13.94 3.94
N ALA A 237 9.98 -13.16 3.90
CA ALA A 237 11.25 -13.51 4.54
C ALA A 237 11.13 -13.70 6.06
N MET A 238 10.19 -13.02 6.72
CA MET A 238 9.93 -13.14 8.17
C MET A 238 8.80 -14.11 8.55
N SER A 239 8.14 -14.76 7.58
CA SER A 239 6.85 -15.43 7.82
C SER A 239 6.97 -16.92 8.13
N ASP A 240 8.18 -17.47 8.08
CA ASP A 240 8.45 -18.92 8.08
C ASP A 240 7.63 -19.70 7.05
N MET A 241 7.29 -19.06 5.93
CA MET A 241 6.55 -19.62 4.81
C MET A 241 7.28 -19.34 3.50
N GLY A 242 7.59 -20.39 2.74
CA GLY A 242 8.18 -20.26 1.41
C GLY A 242 7.14 -19.97 0.32
N TYR A 243 5.84 -20.17 0.56
CA TYR A 243 4.73 -19.80 -0.34
C TYR A 243 3.63 -19.03 0.42
N VAL A 244 3.36 -17.77 0.06
CA VAL A 244 2.39 -16.94 0.76
C VAL A 244 1.67 -15.98 -0.19
N GLY A 245 0.42 -15.64 0.11
CA GLY A 245 -0.26 -14.48 -0.45
C GLY A 245 -0.19 -13.31 0.52
N VAL A 246 0.38 -12.19 0.10
CA VAL A 246 0.43 -10.95 0.88
C VAL A 246 -0.59 -9.99 0.31
N ASP A 247 -1.48 -9.49 1.17
CA ASP A 247 -2.52 -8.54 0.76
C ASP A 247 -2.13 -7.14 1.24
N VAL A 248 -1.87 -6.27 0.28
CA VAL A 248 -1.34 -4.92 0.50
C VAL A 248 -2.41 -3.89 0.16
N VAL A 249 -2.57 -2.88 1.01
CA VAL A 249 -3.41 -1.70 0.75
C VAL A 249 -2.51 -0.48 0.55
N LEU A 250 -2.95 0.50 -0.25
CA LEU A 250 -2.31 1.81 -0.28
C LEU A 250 -3.10 2.81 0.56
N GLU A 251 -2.44 3.29 1.60
CA GLU A 251 -2.93 4.35 2.49
C GLU A 251 -2.46 5.72 1.96
N ASP A 252 -3.27 6.76 2.18
CA ASP A 252 -3.08 8.11 1.65
C ASP A 252 -1.74 8.75 2.06
N GLU A 253 -1.34 8.60 3.32
CA GLU A 253 -0.15 9.26 3.89
C GLU A 253 0.98 8.26 4.13
N LYS A 254 0.67 7.03 4.55
CA LYS A 254 1.65 5.99 4.93
C LYS A 254 2.13 5.16 3.74
N GLY A 255 1.45 5.21 2.59
CA GLY A 255 1.79 4.41 1.42
C GLY A 255 1.40 2.93 1.57
N PRO A 256 2.18 1.98 0.99
CA PRO A 256 1.89 0.55 1.06
C PRO A 256 1.89 0.01 2.49
N MET A 257 0.83 -0.70 2.85
CA MET A 257 0.66 -1.34 4.15
C MET A 257 0.14 -2.77 4.00
N VAL A 258 0.62 -3.69 4.82
CA VAL A 258 0.12 -5.07 4.87
C VAL A 258 -1.21 -5.10 5.61
N LEU A 259 -2.25 -5.59 4.93
CA LEU A 259 -3.58 -5.82 5.48
C LEU A 259 -3.69 -7.20 6.13
N GLU A 260 -3.25 -8.24 5.40
CA GLU A 260 -3.22 -9.62 5.85
C GLU A 260 -2.16 -10.45 5.11
N ILE A 261 -1.76 -11.57 5.70
CA ILE A 261 -0.99 -12.62 5.02
C ILE A 261 -1.83 -13.89 4.98
N ASN A 262 -1.74 -14.63 3.88
CA ASN A 262 -2.54 -15.80 3.61
C ASN A 262 -1.62 -16.98 3.30
N ALA A 263 -1.61 -17.99 4.16
CA ALA A 263 -0.86 -19.23 3.93
C ALA A 263 -1.44 -20.10 2.80
N ARG A 264 -2.74 -19.92 2.49
CA ARG A 264 -3.50 -20.71 1.51
C ARG A 264 -4.20 -19.80 0.48
N PRO A 265 -3.46 -18.94 -0.23
CA PRO A 265 -4.06 -17.94 -1.09
C PRO A 265 -4.84 -18.57 -2.25
N GLY A 266 -6.00 -17.99 -2.56
CA GLY A 266 -6.89 -18.47 -3.62
C GLY A 266 -6.25 -18.37 -5.02
N LEU A 267 -6.66 -19.28 -5.92
CA LEU A 267 -6.06 -19.43 -7.25
C LEU A 267 -6.70 -18.53 -8.32
N ALA A 268 -7.75 -17.77 -7.99
CA ALA A 268 -8.38 -16.83 -8.91
C ALA A 268 -7.41 -15.80 -9.51
N ILE A 269 -6.28 -15.54 -8.84
CA ILE A 269 -5.21 -14.68 -9.33
C ILE A 269 -4.65 -15.14 -10.69
N GLN A 270 -4.57 -16.44 -10.94
CA GLN A 270 -4.06 -16.99 -12.20
C GLN A 270 -5.03 -16.72 -13.36
N ILE A 271 -6.34 -16.71 -13.05
CA ILE A 271 -7.40 -16.38 -14.00
C ILE A 271 -7.35 -14.88 -14.30
N ALA A 272 -7.24 -14.03 -13.27
CA ALA A 272 -7.15 -12.58 -13.45
C ALA A 272 -5.93 -12.16 -14.30
N ASN A 273 -4.81 -12.87 -14.17
CA ASN A 273 -3.60 -12.64 -14.95
C ASN A 273 -3.56 -13.40 -16.29
N MET A 274 -4.56 -14.25 -16.58
CA MET A 274 -4.57 -15.13 -17.76
C MET A 274 -3.24 -15.90 -17.94
N ALA A 275 -2.62 -16.30 -16.83
CA ALA A 275 -1.29 -16.89 -16.81
C ALA A 275 -1.23 -18.00 -15.76
N SER A 276 -0.57 -19.11 -16.10
CA SER A 276 -0.42 -20.22 -15.15
C SER A 276 0.47 -19.82 -13.96
N LEU A 277 -0.08 -19.97 -12.76
CA LEU A 277 0.69 -19.80 -11.52
C LEU A 277 1.76 -20.90 -11.36
N ARG A 278 1.48 -22.12 -11.84
CA ARG A 278 2.40 -23.26 -11.77
C ARG A 278 3.68 -22.98 -12.55
N THR A 279 3.55 -22.48 -13.78
CA THR A 279 4.69 -22.11 -14.64
C THR A 279 5.60 -21.10 -13.93
N ARG A 280 5.01 -20.10 -13.26
CA ARG A 280 5.78 -19.06 -12.57
C ARG A 280 6.49 -19.60 -11.33
N LEU A 281 5.85 -20.50 -10.59
CA LEU A 281 6.44 -21.17 -9.42
C LEU A 281 7.65 -22.04 -9.81
N GLU A 282 7.48 -22.92 -10.80
CA GLU A 282 8.52 -23.85 -11.25
C GLU A 282 9.77 -23.12 -11.79
N ARG A 283 9.59 -21.93 -12.40
CA ARG A 283 10.71 -21.11 -12.90
C ARG A 283 11.69 -20.68 -11.82
N ILE A 284 11.22 -20.47 -10.58
CA ILE A 284 12.03 -19.88 -9.50
C ILE A 284 12.20 -20.82 -8.29
N GLU A 285 11.70 -22.06 -8.39
CA GLU A 285 11.71 -23.04 -7.30
C GLU A 285 13.10 -23.36 -6.74
N HIS A 286 14.13 -23.35 -7.60
CA HIS A 286 15.50 -23.66 -7.21
C HIS A 286 16.41 -22.42 -7.14
N MET A 287 15.84 -21.22 -7.21
CA MET A 287 16.61 -19.99 -7.07
C MET A 287 16.81 -19.64 -5.60
N ASN A 288 18.04 -19.30 -5.23
CA ASN A 288 18.35 -18.76 -3.92
C ASN A 288 18.35 -17.23 -3.98
N VAL A 289 17.41 -16.60 -3.27
CA VAL A 289 17.24 -15.14 -3.25
C VAL A 289 17.44 -14.64 -1.84
N ASN A 290 18.44 -13.78 -1.64
CA ASN A 290 18.88 -13.35 -0.32
C ASN A 290 18.42 -11.94 0.07
N SER A 291 17.89 -11.13 -0.87
CA SER A 291 17.43 -9.76 -0.63
C SER A 291 16.15 -9.43 -1.39
N SER A 292 15.34 -8.51 -0.84
CA SER A 292 14.13 -8.02 -1.51
C SER A 292 14.43 -7.24 -2.78
N THR A 293 15.53 -6.48 -2.84
CA THR A 293 15.98 -5.84 -4.08
C THR A 293 16.17 -6.86 -5.21
N ARG A 294 16.90 -7.94 -4.94
CA ARG A 294 17.12 -9.00 -5.93
C ARG A 294 15.82 -9.73 -6.28
N ALA A 295 14.96 -9.96 -5.29
CA ALA A 295 13.65 -10.56 -5.51
C ALA A 295 12.79 -9.74 -6.47
N VAL A 296 12.76 -8.41 -6.30
CA VAL A 296 12.01 -7.48 -7.15
C VAL A 296 12.58 -7.44 -8.56
N GLU A 297 13.89 -7.46 -8.73
CA GLU A 297 14.53 -7.55 -10.05
C GLU A 297 14.16 -8.84 -10.79
N LEU A 298 14.22 -9.99 -10.10
CA LEU A 298 13.84 -11.28 -10.65
C LEU A 298 12.35 -11.31 -11.02
N ALA A 299 11.49 -10.82 -10.13
CA ALA A 299 10.06 -10.72 -10.38
C ALA A 299 9.74 -9.93 -11.65
N ARG A 300 10.38 -8.77 -11.81
CA ARG A 300 10.17 -7.85 -12.93
C ARG A 300 10.76 -8.37 -14.25
N SER A 301 11.84 -9.14 -14.19
CA SER A 301 12.49 -9.69 -15.39
C SER A 301 11.83 -10.98 -15.88
N LEU A 302 11.49 -11.90 -14.97
CA LEU A 302 10.99 -13.23 -15.32
C LEU A 302 9.48 -13.29 -15.58
N PHE A 303 8.71 -12.34 -15.03
CA PHE A 303 7.25 -12.35 -15.07
C PHE A 303 6.65 -11.10 -15.72
N ALA A 304 7.37 -10.53 -16.68
CA ALA A 304 6.84 -9.51 -17.58
C ALA A 304 5.89 -10.13 -18.61
N GLU A 305 4.79 -9.44 -18.92
CA GLU A 305 3.97 -9.73 -20.10
C GLU A 305 4.60 -9.17 -21.38
N GLU A 306 4.26 -9.74 -22.54
CA GLU A 306 4.86 -9.34 -23.84
C GLU A 306 4.63 -7.86 -24.18
N PHE A 307 3.44 -7.32 -23.87
CA PHE A 307 3.13 -5.91 -24.13
C PHE A 307 4.09 -4.98 -23.38
N SER A 308 4.61 -5.45 -22.26
CA SER A 308 5.43 -4.70 -21.35
C SER A 308 6.77 -4.36 -22.01
N GLU A 309 7.35 -5.22 -22.86
CA GLU A 309 8.61 -4.90 -23.58
C GLU A 309 8.56 -3.57 -24.34
N LYS A 310 7.39 -3.19 -24.84
CA LYS A 310 7.14 -1.92 -25.54
C LYS A 310 6.93 -0.71 -24.60
N VAL A 311 6.63 -0.97 -23.32
CA VAL A 311 6.49 0.05 -22.28
C VAL A 311 7.88 0.46 -21.78
N GLN A 312 8.33 1.66 -22.16
CA GLN A 312 9.55 2.26 -21.62
C GLN A 312 9.37 2.60 -20.14
N ILE A 313 9.89 1.75 -19.26
CA ILE A 313 10.09 2.09 -17.84
C ILE A 313 11.43 2.82 -17.71
N ARG A 314 11.58 3.96 -18.39
CA ARG A 314 12.76 4.80 -18.18
C ARG A 314 12.55 5.60 -16.90
N PRO A 315 13.56 5.71 -16.01
CA PRO A 315 13.51 6.71 -14.95
C PRO A 315 13.26 8.09 -15.58
N ILE A 316 12.48 8.93 -14.91
CA ILE A 316 12.24 10.29 -15.41
C ILE A 316 13.58 11.00 -15.34
N VAL A 317 14.15 11.26 -16.51
CA VAL A 317 15.42 11.99 -16.61
C VAL A 317 15.12 13.47 -16.42
N ILE A 318 15.83 14.09 -15.49
CA ILE A 318 15.77 15.52 -15.20
C ILE A 318 17.12 16.16 -15.48
N GLU A 319 17.09 17.45 -15.78
CA GLU A 319 18.26 18.24 -16.12
C GLU A 319 18.80 18.96 -14.88
N ARG A 320 19.94 19.65 -15.00
CA ARG A 320 20.52 20.44 -13.88
C ARG A 320 19.62 21.59 -13.45
N VAL A 321 18.74 22.04 -14.34
CA VAL A 321 17.75 23.10 -14.12
C VAL A 321 16.41 22.60 -14.63
N GLU A 322 15.36 22.76 -13.84
CA GLU A 322 14.03 22.27 -14.16
C GLU A 322 13.00 23.36 -13.89
N ASN A 323 11.93 23.37 -14.68
CA ASN A 323 10.76 24.19 -14.39
C ASN A 323 9.77 23.36 -13.56
N ILE A 324 9.49 23.82 -12.34
CA ILE A 324 8.46 23.25 -11.48
C ILE A 324 7.21 24.12 -11.47
N ILE A 325 6.10 23.54 -11.05
CA ILE A 325 4.91 24.29 -10.67
C ILE A 325 4.76 24.21 -9.16
N LEU A 326 4.98 25.33 -8.48
CA LEU A 326 4.81 25.46 -7.04
C LEU A 326 3.34 25.79 -6.75
N SER A 327 2.69 25.01 -5.88
CA SER A 327 1.31 25.22 -5.43
C SER A 327 1.30 25.94 -4.08
N PHE A 328 0.48 26.97 -3.93
CA PHE A 328 0.36 27.78 -2.72
C PHE A 328 -1.08 28.27 -2.50
N GLY A 329 -1.34 28.87 -1.33
CA GLY A 329 -2.68 29.35 -0.96
C GLY A 329 -3.76 28.28 -1.02
N SER A 330 -4.95 28.66 -1.47
CA SER A 330 -6.13 27.79 -1.63
C SER A 330 -6.23 27.10 -3.00
N GLY A 331 -5.15 27.08 -3.79
CA GLY A 331 -5.10 26.44 -5.10
C GLY A 331 -4.34 27.21 -6.19
N GLU A 332 -3.54 28.20 -5.82
CA GLU A 332 -2.74 28.99 -6.76
C GLU A 332 -1.48 28.23 -7.19
N GLU A 333 -1.01 28.48 -8.41
CA GLU A 333 0.13 27.80 -9.01
C GLU A 333 1.09 28.80 -9.66
N ARG A 334 2.41 28.59 -9.47
CA ARG A 334 3.46 29.41 -10.09
C ARG A 334 4.55 28.55 -10.70
N GLY A 335 4.86 28.83 -11.97
CA GLY A 335 6.03 28.27 -12.64
C GLY A 335 7.32 28.86 -12.09
N LEU A 336 8.29 28.01 -11.75
CA LEU A 336 9.57 28.42 -11.20
C LEU A 336 10.71 27.58 -11.77
N ALA A 337 11.75 28.24 -12.30
CA ALA A 337 13.01 27.59 -12.64
C ALA A 337 13.81 27.31 -11.37
N VAL A 338 14.18 26.05 -11.15
CA VAL A 338 14.89 25.59 -9.97
C VAL A 338 16.13 24.81 -10.36
N LYS A 339 17.15 24.89 -9.51
CA LYS A 339 18.38 24.12 -9.69
C LYS A 339 18.25 22.76 -9.01
N ILE A 340 18.62 21.70 -9.73
CA ILE A 340 18.76 20.35 -9.19
C ILE A 340 20.15 20.21 -8.58
N ASP A 341 20.22 19.87 -7.30
CA ASP A 341 21.48 19.72 -6.57
C ASP A 341 21.50 18.38 -5.81
N THR A 342 22.15 17.39 -6.39
CA THR A 342 22.28 16.05 -5.81
C THR A 342 23.16 16.02 -4.56
N GLY A 343 23.97 17.05 -4.32
CA GLY A 343 24.82 17.19 -3.13
C GLY A 343 24.14 17.94 -1.98
N ALA A 344 22.94 18.50 -2.19
CA ALA A 344 22.21 19.19 -1.15
C ALA A 344 21.37 18.20 -0.35
N ASP A 345 21.66 18.05 0.95
CA ASP A 345 20.91 17.17 1.86
C ASP A 345 19.44 17.60 2.04
N HIS A 346 19.10 18.84 1.70
CA HIS A 346 17.76 19.40 1.81
C HIS A 346 17.48 20.38 0.66
N SER A 347 16.21 20.45 0.25
CA SER A 347 15.73 21.52 -0.63
C SER A 347 15.75 22.87 0.10
N SER A 348 15.95 23.95 -0.66
CA SER A 348 16.01 25.30 -0.11
C SER A 348 15.29 26.31 -0.98
N ILE A 349 14.66 27.31 -0.36
CA ILE A 349 13.87 28.34 -1.02
C ILE A 349 14.25 29.73 -0.49
N ASP A 350 14.20 30.72 -1.38
CA ASP A 350 14.54 32.10 -1.06
C ASP A 350 13.51 32.74 -0.11
N HIS A 351 14.02 33.50 0.85
CA HIS A 351 13.18 34.19 1.83
C HIS A 351 12.23 35.24 1.23
N LYS A 352 12.60 35.92 0.13
CA LYS A 352 11.70 36.89 -0.54
C LYS A 352 10.58 36.14 -1.24
N LEU A 353 10.90 35.03 -1.91
CA LEU A 353 9.91 34.19 -2.56
C LEU A 353 8.90 33.61 -1.55
N VAL A 354 9.37 33.19 -0.37
CA VAL A 354 8.49 32.74 0.74
C VAL A 354 7.53 33.83 1.17
N LYS A 355 8.03 35.07 1.34
CA LYS A 355 7.19 36.23 1.72
C LYS A 355 6.20 36.60 0.62
N GLU A 356 6.65 36.65 -0.64
CA GLU A 356 5.85 36.99 -1.80
C GLU A 356 4.67 36.03 -1.99
N LEU A 357 4.91 34.73 -1.81
CA LEU A 357 3.90 33.68 -1.97
C LEU A 357 3.08 33.40 -0.70
N GLY A 358 3.37 34.11 0.41
CA GLY A 358 2.70 33.89 1.69
C GLY A 358 2.84 32.46 2.23
N LEU A 359 3.98 31.79 1.99
CA LEU A 359 4.17 30.41 2.42
C LEU A 359 4.31 30.33 3.95
N PRO A 360 3.52 29.49 4.63
CA PRO A 360 3.57 29.40 6.09
C PRO A 360 4.85 28.71 6.54
N TYR A 361 5.54 29.32 7.51
CA TYR A 361 6.65 28.71 8.20
C TYR A 361 6.18 27.49 9.01
N SER A 362 7.03 26.47 9.04
CA SER A 362 6.85 25.31 9.91
C SER A 362 7.55 25.55 11.24
N ASP A 363 7.07 24.90 12.30
CA ASP A 363 7.69 24.93 13.64
C ASP A 363 9.06 24.23 13.72
N LYS A 364 9.57 23.74 12.59
CA LYS A 364 10.82 22.99 12.51
C LYS A 364 11.94 23.90 12.04
N VAL A 365 13.02 23.92 12.80
CA VAL A 365 14.31 24.49 12.40
C VAL A 365 15.22 23.35 12.00
N ILE A 366 15.81 23.44 10.81
CA ILE A 366 16.65 22.38 10.25
C ILE A 366 18.11 22.81 10.35
N SER A 367 18.95 21.95 10.91
CA SER A 367 20.39 22.14 10.91
C SER A 367 20.97 21.68 9.57
N ILE A 368 21.57 22.60 8.82
CA ILE A 368 22.20 22.33 7.52
C ILE A 368 23.71 22.42 7.68
N ARG A 369 24.40 21.35 7.31
CA ARG A 369 25.85 21.33 7.14
C ARG A 369 26.19 21.74 5.72
N SER A 370 27.05 22.72 5.58
CA SER A 370 27.51 23.22 4.28
C SER A 370 29.03 23.38 4.28
N SER A 371 29.60 23.69 3.10
CA SER A 371 31.02 24.03 2.96
C SER A 371 31.44 25.22 3.85
N HIS A 372 30.50 26.07 4.25
CA HIS A 372 30.72 27.26 5.09
C HIS A 372 30.40 27.02 6.58
N GLY A 373 30.21 25.75 6.99
CA GLY A 373 29.88 25.38 8.36
C GLY A 373 28.43 24.96 8.57
N GLN A 374 28.04 24.85 9.83
CA GLN A 374 26.71 24.40 10.26
C GLN A 374 25.82 25.61 10.53
N THR A 375 24.65 25.66 9.90
CA THR A 375 23.68 26.75 10.05
C THR A 375 22.32 26.18 10.42
N GLN A 376 21.62 26.84 11.34
CA GLN A 376 20.21 26.53 11.63
C GLN A 376 19.33 27.39 10.74
N ARG A 377 18.40 26.77 10.02
CA ARG A 377 17.53 27.45 9.06
C ARG A 377 16.06 27.18 9.38
N PRO A 378 15.20 28.22 9.37
CA PRO A 378 13.76 28.00 9.44
C PRO A 378 13.31 27.20 8.21
N SER A 379 12.16 26.52 8.31
CA SER A 379 11.63 25.70 7.22
C SER A 379 10.21 26.06 6.85
N VAL A 380 9.83 25.74 5.62
CA VAL A 380 8.48 25.92 5.06
C VAL A 380 8.02 24.62 4.43
N LYS A 381 6.73 24.32 4.56
CA LYS A 381 6.12 23.19 3.84
C LYS A 381 5.78 23.64 2.43
N ILE A 382 6.35 22.98 1.44
CA ILE A 382 6.10 23.28 0.03
C ILE A 382 5.48 22.08 -0.67
N LYS A 383 4.66 22.39 -1.66
CA LYS A 383 4.05 21.41 -2.56
C LYS A 383 4.30 21.87 -3.98
N TYR A 384 4.95 21.04 -4.80
CA TYR A 384 5.23 21.39 -6.18
C TYR A 384 5.17 20.19 -7.10
N ARG A 385 5.00 20.44 -8.40
CA ARG A 385 5.04 19.43 -9.44
C ARG A 385 6.35 19.54 -10.21
N LEU A 386 7.13 18.46 -10.21
CA LEU A 386 8.32 18.28 -11.03
C LEU A 386 8.01 17.23 -12.11
N ARG A 387 8.04 17.64 -13.37
CA ARG A 387 7.57 16.83 -14.51
C ARG A 387 6.14 16.31 -14.27
N ASN A 388 5.96 15.00 -14.14
CA ASN A 388 4.67 14.34 -13.91
C ASN A 388 4.49 13.83 -12.46
N LYS A 389 5.34 14.24 -11.52
CA LYS A 389 5.24 13.86 -10.10
C LYS A 389 4.94 15.08 -9.23
N GLU A 390 3.99 14.91 -8.33
CA GLU A 390 3.71 15.86 -7.25
C GLU A 390 4.58 15.51 -6.04
N ILE A 391 5.25 16.52 -5.48
CA ILE A 391 6.21 16.38 -4.37
C ILE A 391 5.76 17.32 -3.25
N LYS A 392 5.67 16.78 -2.03
CA LYS A 392 5.49 17.53 -0.80
C LYS A 392 6.80 17.47 -0.03
N SER A 393 7.39 18.63 0.26
CA SER A 393 8.71 18.71 0.88
C SER A 393 8.74 19.74 1.99
N LEU A 394 9.69 19.57 2.91
CA LEU A 394 10.01 20.54 3.95
C LEU A 394 11.31 21.24 3.54
N ALA A 395 11.18 22.41 2.92
CA ALA A 395 12.31 23.17 2.40
C ALA A 395 12.86 24.14 3.44
N THR A 396 14.18 24.32 3.46
CA THR A 396 14.83 25.34 4.30
C THR A 396 14.74 26.72 3.66
N VAL A 397 14.58 27.75 4.48
CA VAL A 397 14.55 29.14 4.04
C VAL A 397 15.94 29.76 4.21
N ILE A 398 16.44 30.39 3.16
CA ILE A 398 17.75 31.06 3.13
C ILE A 398 17.68 32.27 2.19
N ASP A 399 18.52 33.29 2.43
CA ASP A 399 18.70 34.35 1.45
C ASP A 399 19.50 33.85 0.24
N ARG A 400 18.83 33.78 -0.90
CA ARG A 400 19.36 33.39 -2.20
C ARG A 400 19.18 34.52 -3.21
N SER A 401 18.89 35.75 -2.75
CA SER A 401 18.60 36.88 -3.64
C SER A 401 19.78 37.29 -4.54
N HIS A 402 21.00 36.87 -4.18
CA HIS A 402 22.22 37.03 -4.97
C HIS A 402 22.48 35.87 -5.95
N LEU A 403 21.63 34.84 -5.96
CA LEU A 403 21.79 33.64 -6.80
C LEU A 403 20.76 33.63 -7.94
N THR A 404 21.11 32.96 -9.03
CA THR A 404 20.27 32.85 -10.23
C THR A 404 18.93 32.14 -9.98
N TYR A 405 18.91 31.14 -9.10
CA TYR A 405 17.72 30.32 -8.84
C TYR A 405 17.22 30.54 -7.40
N PRO A 406 15.95 30.97 -7.24
CA PRO A 406 15.37 31.23 -5.94
C PRO A 406 15.05 29.94 -5.17
N MET A 407 15.17 28.77 -5.79
CA MET A 407 14.97 27.47 -5.13
C MET A 407 15.93 26.40 -5.68
N ILE A 408 16.35 25.51 -4.77
CA ILE A 408 17.09 24.27 -5.06
C ILE A 408 16.25 23.07 -4.64
N ILE A 409 16.25 22.04 -5.48
CA ILE A 409 15.75 20.71 -5.13
C ILE A 409 16.93 19.83 -4.74
N GLY A 410 16.95 19.41 -3.47
CA GLY A 410 17.99 18.56 -2.89
C GLY A 410 17.67 17.07 -2.96
N TYR A 411 18.63 16.24 -2.55
CA TYR A 411 18.60 14.78 -2.61
C TYR A 411 17.29 14.11 -2.16
N PRO A 412 16.65 14.49 -1.03
CA PRO A 412 15.42 13.83 -0.56
C PRO A 412 14.27 13.88 -1.57
N ASP A 413 14.22 14.96 -2.36
CA ASP A 413 13.14 15.22 -3.31
C ASP A 413 13.44 14.66 -4.72
N LEU A 414 14.65 14.14 -4.94
CA LEU A 414 15.08 13.56 -6.23
C LEU A 414 14.80 12.05 -6.32
N LYS A 415 14.14 11.45 -5.33
CA LYS A 415 13.85 10.01 -5.32
C LYS A 415 13.02 9.59 -6.54
N GLY A 416 13.60 8.72 -7.35
CA GLY A 416 12.96 8.18 -8.57
C GLY A 416 13.04 9.11 -9.78
N PHE A 417 14.01 10.02 -9.81
CA PHE A 417 14.50 10.72 -10.99
C PHE A 417 15.95 10.31 -11.28
N LEU A 418 16.40 10.50 -12.52
CA LEU A 418 17.82 10.36 -12.90
C LEU A 418 18.30 11.72 -13.41
N VAL A 419 19.37 12.26 -12.83
CA VAL A 419 19.93 13.54 -13.26
C VAL A 419 20.90 13.29 -14.40
N ASP A 420 20.64 13.90 -15.56
CA ASP A 420 21.53 13.82 -16.72
C ASP A 420 22.44 15.06 -16.78
N PRO A 421 23.74 14.93 -16.47
CA PRO A 421 24.68 16.05 -16.47
C PRO A 421 25.13 16.45 -17.89
N SER A 422 24.79 15.68 -18.93
CA SER A 422 25.30 15.87 -20.30
C SER A 422 24.49 16.86 -21.13
N LYS A 423 23.27 17.22 -20.70
CA LYS A 423 22.41 18.17 -21.40
C LYS A 423 22.67 19.61 -20.94
N PRO A 424 22.88 20.56 -21.89
CA PRO A 424 23.01 21.97 -21.54
C PRO A 424 21.69 22.47 -20.93
N THR A 425 21.80 23.40 -19.99
CA THR A 425 20.67 24.15 -19.45
C THR A 425 20.01 24.93 -20.59
N SER A 426 18.79 24.55 -20.97
CA SER A 426 17.98 25.23 -21.99
C SER A 426 17.48 26.60 -21.54
#